data_AF-A0A7W0TJ77-F1
#
_entry.id   AF-A0A7W0TJ77-F1
#
_cell.length_a   1.000
_cell.length_b   1.000
_cell.length_c   1.000
_cell.angle_alpha   90.00
_cell.angle_beta   90.00
_cell.angle_gamma   90.00
#
_symmetry.space_group_name_H-M   'P 1'
#
loop_
_entity.id
_entity.type
_entity.pdbx_description
1 polymer ?
#
loop_
_entity_poly.entity_id
_entity_poly.type
_entity_poly.pdbx_seq_one_letter_code
_entity_poly.pdbx_strand_id
1 'polypeptide(L)'
;MPDVVITEYTDPGCPWAYSAEPFRRRLSWLYGDSLEWQVRMVVLADSPDHYLERGITPERQSAGFAKIAREHGMPIDTRERPRMAATAPACRAVVAARLHAPQQMRRLLRRLRIRHFAGALLDEPETIAGAALDAGLDPAQLERWCAGADVAEALEQDKALARGPMPAARALDHKLANWSGGRRYTCPSYEIVRVADGVRIAVPGFQPFAVYDVLLANLVPGVDRRAAPGSVEEVLRWTRTPLASKEVAVVCDIDMPRAREELGRVGVEEHVGFDGLWTLP
;
A
#
# COMPACT_ATOMS: atom_id res chain seq x y z
N MET A 1 8.10 -12.27 -19.44
CA MET A 1 6.98 -12.71 -18.58
C MET A 1 7.51 -12.74 -17.16
N PRO A 2 6.72 -12.40 -16.14
CA PRO A 2 7.18 -12.43 -14.75
C PRO A 2 7.47 -13.87 -14.32
N ASP A 3 8.42 -14.04 -13.40
CA ASP A 3 8.70 -15.32 -12.74
C ASP A 3 7.75 -15.57 -11.56
N VAL A 4 7.24 -14.50 -10.98
CA VAL A 4 6.38 -14.51 -9.80
C VAL A 4 5.21 -13.54 -9.97
N VAL A 5 4.00 -14.01 -9.68
CA VAL A 5 2.81 -13.17 -9.54
C VAL A 5 2.48 -13.01 -8.07
N ILE A 6 2.40 -11.76 -7.60
CA ILE A 6 2.05 -11.42 -6.22
C ILE A 6 0.67 -10.77 -6.20
N THR A 7 -0.32 -11.47 -5.66
CA THR A 7 -1.60 -10.85 -5.32
C THR A 7 -1.46 -10.12 -3.99
N GLU A 8 -1.57 -8.79 -4.02
CA GLU A 8 -1.54 -7.93 -2.85
C GLU A 8 -2.97 -7.56 -2.43
N TYR A 9 -3.37 -7.99 -1.23
CA TYR A 9 -4.57 -7.50 -0.56
C TYR A 9 -4.24 -6.28 0.28
N THR A 10 -4.87 -5.15 -0.04
CA THR A 10 -4.53 -3.87 0.56
C THR A 10 -5.70 -2.88 0.58
N ASP A 11 -5.50 -1.72 1.20
CA ASP A 11 -6.46 -0.61 1.28
C ASP A 11 -5.69 0.73 1.40
N PRO A 12 -6.15 1.82 0.75
CA PRO A 12 -5.51 3.14 0.83
C PRO A 12 -5.51 3.74 2.25
N GLY A 13 -6.49 3.41 3.08
CA GLY A 13 -6.64 3.89 4.46
C GLY A 13 -5.98 2.99 5.51
N CYS A 14 -5.31 1.90 5.12
CA CYS A 14 -4.66 1.00 6.08
C CYS A 14 -3.26 1.51 6.49
N PRO A 15 -3.04 1.91 7.76
CA PRO A 15 -1.73 2.40 8.21
C PRO A 15 -0.65 1.31 8.23
N TRP A 16 -1.04 0.04 8.36
CA TRP A 16 -0.12 -1.10 8.28
C TRP A 16 0.32 -1.36 6.83
N ALA A 17 -0.59 -1.29 5.85
CA ALA A 17 -0.23 -1.43 4.44
C ALA A 17 0.65 -0.29 3.95
N TYR A 18 0.37 0.94 4.37
CA TYR A 18 1.25 2.07 4.13
C TYR A 18 2.63 1.85 4.77
N SER A 19 2.66 1.37 6.01
CA SER A 19 3.89 1.02 6.71
C SER A 19 4.72 -0.09 6.04
N ALA A 20 4.11 -0.89 5.15
CA ALA A 20 4.76 -1.97 4.42
C ALA A 20 5.21 -1.58 3.00
N GLU A 21 4.89 -0.37 2.52
CA GLU A 21 5.38 0.13 1.23
C GLU A 21 6.90 0.12 1.08
N PRO A 22 7.73 0.39 2.12
CA PRO A 22 9.17 0.21 2.04
C PRO A 22 9.56 -1.21 1.56
N PHE A 23 8.88 -2.24 2.08
CA PHE A 23 9.18 -3.64 1.77
C PHE A 23 8.74 -3.99 0.35
N ARG A 24 7.52 -3.59 -0.04
CA ARG A 24 7.02 -3.77 -1.42
C ARG A 24 7.95 -3.12 -2.44
N ARG A 25 8.46 -1.91 -2.14
CA ARG A 25 9.41 -1.21 -3.01
C ARG A 25 10.75 -1.90 -3.08
N ARG A 26 11.29 -2.38 -1.95
CA ARG A 26 12.55 -3.15 -1.99
C ARG A 26 12.40 -4.42 -2.81
N LEU A 27 11.28 -5.14 -2.70
CA LEU A 27 11.01 -6.29 -3.57
C LEU A 27 10.94 -5.89 -5.05
N SER A 28 10.23 -4.81 -5.37
CA SER A 28 10.14 -4.30 -6.74
C SER A 28 11.49 -3.84 -7.29
N TRP A 29 12.37 -3.33 -6.43
CA TRP A 29 13.74 -2.97 -6.81
C TRP A 29 14.59 -4.21 -7.11
N LEU A 30 14.63 -5.15 -6.15
CA LEU A 30 15.49 -6.33 -6.22
C LEU A 30 15.16 -7.21 -7.42
N TYR A 31 13.88 -7.42 -7.70
CA TYR A 31 13.42 -8.39 -8.69
C TYR A 31 12.89 -7.75 -9.98
N GLY A 32 12.65 -6.43 -10.00
CA GLY A 32 12.21 -5.72 -11.21
C GLY A 32 11.03 -6.38 -11.91
N ASP A 33 11.19 -6.63 -13.21
CA ASP A 33 10.16 -7.20 -14.09
C ASP A 33 9.89 -8.70 -13.87
N SER A 34 10.68 -9.37 -13.02
CA SER A 34 10.37 -10.75 -12.58
C SER A 34 9.17 -10.82 -11.64
N LEU A 35 8.70 -9.68 -11.11
CA LEU A 35 7.48 -9.60 -10.29
C LEU A 35 6.35 -8.93 -11.07
N GLU A 36 5.21 -9.61 -11.14
CA GLU A 36 3.92 -8.98 -11.46
C GLU A 36 3.12 -8.77 -10.18
N TRP A 37 2.59 -7.57 -9.97
CA TRP A 37 1.73 -7.28 -8.84
C TRP A 37 0.26 -7.17 -9.24
N GLN A 38 -0.58 -7.99 -8.60
CA GLN A 38 -2.03 -7.94 -8.76
C GLN A 38 -2.69 -7.39 -7.49
N VAL A 39 -3.13 -6.15 -7.53
CA VAL A 39 -3.67 -5.45 -6.35
C VAL A 39 -5.14 -5.76 -6.17
N ARG A 40 -5.57 -6.07 -4.96
CA ARG A 40 -6.96 -6.30 -4.56
C ARG A 40 -7.34 -5.38 -3.39
N MET A 41 -8.42 -4.62 -3.55
CA MET A 41 -8.93 -3.72 -2.52
C MET A 41 -9.81 -4.48 -1.53
N VAL A 42 -9.41 -4.54 -0.25
CA VAL A 42 -10.19 -5.29 0.75
C VAL A 42 -11.40 -4.52 1.27
N VAL A 43 -11.39 -3.19 1.13
CA VAL A 43 -12.33 -2.25 1.75
C VAL A 43 -12.41 -2.42 3.27
N LEU A 44 -11.64 -1.62 4.00
CA LEU A 44 -11.68 -1.59 5.46
C LEU A 44 -13.01 -1.09 6.02
N ALA A 45 -13.61 -0.08 5.39
CA ALA A 45 -14.90 0.48 5.79
C ALA A 45 -15.74 0.98 4.61
N ASP A 46 -16.97 0.47 4.51
CA ASP A 46 -17.98 0.93 3.54
C ASP A 46 -18.60 2.29 3.95
N SER A 47 -18.68 2.57 5.25
CA SER A 47 -19.18 3.83 5.81
C SER A 47 -18.36 4.25 7.05
N PRO A 48 -18.43 5.52 7.49
CA PRO A 48 -17.88 5.95 8.78
C PRO A 48 -18.40 5.13 9.98
N ASP A 49 -19.68 4.75 9.97
CA ASP A 49 -20.33 4.02 11.07
C ASP A 49 -19.69 2.66 11.32
N HIS A 50 -19.21 1.97 10.28
CA HIS A 50 -18.53 0.69 10.44
C HIS A 50 -17.26 0.79 11.32
N TYR A 51 -16.59 1.95 11.33
CA TYR A 51 -15.51 2.19 12.28
C TYR A 51 -16.04 2.46 13.68
N LEU A 52 -17.06 3.31 13.81
CA LEU A 52 -17.64 3.69 15.10
C LEU A 52 -18.22 2.50 15.86
N GLU A 53 -18.94 1.61 15.17
CA GLU A 53 -19.49 0.36 15.71
C GLU A 53 -18.41 -0.58 16.25
N ARG A 54 -17.20 -0.51 15.68
CA ARG A 54 -16.01 -1.26 16.14
C ARG A 54 -15.23 -0.51 17.21
N GLY A 55 -15.78 0.61 17.71
CA GLY A 55 -15.16 1.46 18.71
C GLY A 55 -13.94 2.23 18.20
N ILE A 56 -13.81 2.45 16.89
CA ILE A 56 -12.74 3.26 16.29
C ILE A 56 -13.29 4.67 16.11
N THR A 57 -12.91 5.57 17.00
CA THR A 57 -13.22 7.01 16.96
C THR A 57 -12.03 7.80 16.36
N PRO A 58 -12.21 9.07 15.97
CA PRO A 58 -11.11 9.89 15.48
C PRO A 58 -9.93 9.98 16.47
N GLU A 59 -10.22 10.15 17.75
CA GLU A 59 -9.23 10.19 18.83
C GLU A 59 -8.44 8.86 18.93
N ARG A 60 -9.14 7.72 18.88
CA ARG A 60 -8.51 6.39 18.89
C ARG A 60 -7.70 6.11 17.62
N GLN A 61 -8.20 6.56 16.46
CA GLN A 61 -7.47 6.45 15.19
C GLN A 61 -6.18 7.26 15.24
N SER A 62 -6.26 8.51 15.72
CA SER A 62 -5.11 9.39 15.91
C SER A 62 -4.04 8.77 16.83
N ALA A 63 -4.44 8.25 18.00
CA ALA A 63 -3.53 7.56 18.90
C ALA A 63 -2.90 6.30 18.25
N GLY A 64 -3.68 5.54 17.49
CA GLY A 64 -3.20 4.39 16.72
C GLY A 64 -2.20 4.77 15.64
N PHE A 65 -2.48 5.85 14.90
CA PHE A 65 -1.56 6.41 13.90
C PHE A 65 -0.25 6.87 14.54
N ALA A 66 -0.29 7.56 15.68
CA ALA A 66 0.91 7.98 16.39
C ALA A 66 1.80 6.80 16.81
N LYS A 67 1.18 5.71 17.29
CA LYS A 67 1.91 4.48 17.62
C LYS A 67 2.57 3.87 16.37
N ILE A 68 1.79 3.65 15.31
CA ILE A 68 2.25 2.98 14.08
C ILE A 68 3.36 3.81 13.40
N ALA A 69 3.20 5.13 13.35
CA ALA A 69 4.18 6.04 12.76
C ALA A 69 5.55 5.91 13.46
N ARG A 70 5.56 5.93 14.80
CA ARG A 70 6.78 5.76 15.61
C ARG A 70 7.38 4.37 15.49
N GLU A 71 6.55 3.33 15.44
CA GLU A 71 7.00 1.94 15.38
C GLU A 71 7.63 1.58 14.03
N HIS A 72 7.06 2.08 12.92
CA HIS A 72 7.48 1.67 11.58
C HIS A 72 8.29 2.72 10.82
N GLY A 73 8.35 3.96 11.31
CA GLY A 73 9.13 5.03 10.67
C GLY A 73 8.46 5.60 9.42
N MET A 74 7.15 5.43 9.22
CA MET A 74 6.42 5.98 8.08
C MET A 74 5.62 7.23 8.45
N PRO A 75 5.75 8.35 7.71
CA PRO A 75 5.16 9.64 8.07
C PRO A 75 3.64 9.59 8.03
N ILE A 76 3.02 9.88 9.17
CA ILE A 76 1.56 9.98 9.33
C ILE A 76 1.26 11.21 10.18
N ASP A 77 0.36 12.07 9.70
CA ASP A 77 -0.25 13.14 10.48
C ASP A 77 -1.14 12.56 11.58
N THR A 78 -0.71 12.77 12.82
CA THR A 78 -1.35 12.25 14.04
C THR A 78 -2.31 13.25 14.69
N ARG A 79 -2.76 14.29 13.97
CA ARG A 79 -3.86 15.13 14.45
C ARG A 79 -5.17 14.36 14.40
N GLU A 80 -6.03 14.62 15.37
CA GLU A 80 -7.40 14.09 15.32
C GLU A 80 -8.12 14.59 14.07
N ARG A 81 -8.80 13.67 13.37
CA ARG A 81 -9.61 13.98 12.19
C ARG A 81 -10.99 14.50 12.65
N PRO A 82 -11.66 15.38 11.87
CA PRO A 82 -12.97 15.92 12.27
C PRO A 82 -14.07 14.85 12.35
N ARG A 83 -13.89 13.72 11.65
CA ARG A 83 -14.77 12.56 11.65
C ARG A 83 -14.04 11.32 11.16
N MET A 84 -14.66 10.16 11.33
CA MET A 84 -14.25 8.95 10.61
C MET A 84 -14.62 9.07 9.13
N ALA A 85 -13.81 8.46 8.27
CA ALA A 85 -14.03 8.41 6.82
C ALA A 85 -14.10 6.96 6.33
N ALA A 86 -14.98 6.71 5.37
CA ALA A 86 -15.01 5.42 4.67
C ALA A 86 -13.76 5.26 3.77
N THR A 87 -13.36 4.01 3.51
CA THR A 87 -12.29 3.71 2.53
C THR A 87 -12.84 3.22 1.20
N ALA A 88 -14.12 2.84 1.14
CA ALA A 88 -14.77 2.33 -0.06
C ALA A 88 -14.69 3.28 -1.28
N PRO A 89 -14.92 4.61 -1.17
CA PRO A 89 -14.80 5.51 -2.32
C PRO A 89 -13.39 5.51 -2.94
N ALA A 90 -12.35 5.61 -2.11
CA ALA A 90 -10.97 5.53 -2.57
C ALA A 90 -10.59 4.14 -3.13
N CYS A 91 -11.06 3.05 -2.51
CA CYS A 91 -10.88 1.70 -3.04
C CYS A 91 -11.50 1.55 -4.44
N ARG A 92 -12.72 2.07 -4.62
CA ARG A 92 -13.42 2.10 -5.92
C ARG A 92 -12.62 2.87 -6.97
N ALA A 93 -12.05 4.01 -6.61
CA ALA A 93 -11.16 4.77 -7.51
C ALA A 93 -9.92 3.98 -7.93
N VAL A 94 -9.30 3.23 -7.02
CA VAL A 94 -8.17 2.35 -7.36
C VAL A 94 -8.60 1.22 -8.30
N VAL A 95 -9.77 0.60 -8.08
CA VAL A 95 -10.30 -0.44 -8.98
C VAL A 95 -10.66 0.14 -10.35
N ALA A 96 -11.27 1.33 -10.42
CA ALA A 96 -11.54 2.03 -11.67
C ALA A 96 -10.25 2.27 -12.47
N ALA A 97 -9.21 2.82 -11.83
CA ALA A 97 -7.92 2.97 -12.48
C ALA A 97 -7.29 1.62 -12.87
N ARG A 98 -7.47 0.56 -12.08
CA ARG A 98 -6.98 -0.79 -12.43
C ARG A 98 -7.58 -1.29 -13.74
N LEU A 99 -8.87 -1.05 -13.98
CA LEU A 99 -9.58 -1.53 -15.17
C LEU A 99 -9.34 -0.63 -16.40
N HIS A 100 -9.35 0.69 -16.23
CA HIS A 100 -9.34 1.62 -17.36
C HIS A 100 -8.03 2.38 -17.58
N ALA A 101 -7.13 2.37 -16.58
CA ALA A 101 -5.85 3.08 -16.62
C ALA A 101 -4.76 2.34 -15.80
N PRO A 102 -4.46 1.07 -16.14
CA PRO A 102 -3.63 0.18 -15.30
C PRO A 102 -2.22 0.72 -15.04
N GLN A 103 -1.68 1.53 -15.95
CA GLN A 103 -0.36 2.15 -15.80
C GLN A 103 -0.33 3.25 -14.72
N GLN A 104 -1.47 3.87 -14.43
CA GLN A 104 -1.62 4.93 -13.44
C GLN A 104 -2.13 4.40 -12.10
N MET A 105 -2.78 3.24 -12.07
CA MET A 105 -3.41 2.66 -10.87
C MET A 105 -2.50 2.67 -9.63
N ARG A 106 -1.24 2.22 -9.78
CA ARG A 106 -0.28 2.20 -8.65
C ARG A 106 0.09 3.59 -8.16
N ARG A 107 0.19 4.57 -9.07
CA ARG A 107 0.44 5.97 -8.72
C ARG A 107 -0.77 6.55 -7.99
N LEU A 108 -1.99 6.30 -8.48
CA LEU A 108 -3.22 6.72 -7.81
C LEU A 108 -3.31 6.17 -6.38
N LEU A 109 -3.06 4.87 -6.18
CA LEU A 109 -3.04 4.26 -4.85
C LEU A 109 -2.03 4.95 -3.93
N ARG A 110 -0.81 5.24 -4.42
CA ARG A 110 0.20 5.97 -3.63
C ARG A 110 -0.25 7.39 -3.31
N ARG A 111 -0.86 8.11 -4.24
CA ARG A 111 -1.33 9.50 -4.02
C ARG A 111 -2.48 9.57 -3.04
N LEU A 112 -3.42 8.61 -3.10
CA LEU A 112 -4.49 8.47 -2.10
C LEU A 112 -3.91 8.22 -0.70
N ARG A 113 -2.92 7.32 -0.58
CA ARG A 113 -2.22 7.06 0.69
C ARG A 113 -1.53 8.32 1.22
N ILE A 114 -0.73 9.00 0.40
CA ILE A 114 -0.05 10.25 0.80
C ILE A 114 -1.06 11.26 1.32
N ARG A 115 -2.14 11.55 0.57
CA ARG A 115 -3.15 12.52 0.97
C ARG A 115 -3.83 12.12 2.28
N HIS A 116 -4.21 10.85 2.43
CA HIS A 116 -4.85 10.37 3.65
C HIS A 116 -3.95 10.48 4.89
N PHE A 117 -2.72 9.99 4.78
CA PHE A 117 -1.76 10.04 5.88
C PHE A 117 -1.21 11.44 6.12
N ALA A 118 -1.43 12.40 5.21
CA ALA A 118 -1.16 13.83 5.42
C ALA A 118 -2.35 14.62 6.01
N GLY A 119 -3.51 14.00 6.22
CA GLY A 119 -4.66 14.67 6.87
C GLY A 119 -6.00 14.47 6.18
N ALA A 120 -6.01 14.13 4.89
CA ALA A 120 -7.22 14.12 4.09
C ALA A 120 -8.14 12.92 4.38
N LEU A 121 -9.44 13.09 4.09
CA LEU A 121 -10.45 12.06 4.23
C LEU A 121 -10.68 11.35 2.89
N LEU A 122 -10.65 10.02 2.89
CA LEU A 122 -10.69 9.18 1.68
C LEU A 122 -12.08 9.02 1.05
N ASP A 123 -13.11 9.54 1.71
CA ASP A 123 -14.48 9.59 1.21
C ASP A 123 -14.89 10.99 0.70
N GLU A 124 -13.99 11.97 0.74
CA GLU A 124 -14.22 13.28 0.15
C GLU A 124 -13.86 13.27 -1.34
N PRO A 125 -14.76 13.73 -2.24
CA PRO A 125 -14.52 13.80 -3.68
C PRO A 125 -13.25 14.58 -4.04
N GLU A 126 -12.97 15.68 -3.34
CA GLU A 126 -11.80 16.53 -3.59
C GLU A 126 -10.49 15.80 -3.29
N THR A 127 -10.46 14.93 -2.28
CA THR A 127 -9.29 14.09 -1.98
C THR A 127 -9.01 13.14 -3.14
N ILE A 128 -10.04 12.49 -3.68
CA ILE A 128 -9.92 11.53 -4.78
C ILE A 128 -9.54 12.25 -6.07
N ALA A 129 -10.19 13.37 -6.37
CA ALA A 129 -9.89 14.20 -7.53
C ALA A 129 -8.45 14.74 -7.49
N GLY A 130 -7.99 15.24 -6.34
CA GLY A 130 -6.60 15.66 -6.16
C GLY A 130 -5.61 14.50 -6.34
N ALA A 131 -5.92 13.31 -5.80
CA ALA A 131 -5.07 12.13 -5.98
C ALA A 131 -4.99 11.69 -7.45
N ALA A 132 -6.08 11.85 -8.21
CA ALA A 132 -6.13 11.59 -9.64
C ALA A 132 -5.19 12.53 -10.42
N LEU A 133 -5.28 13.84 -10.15
CA LEU A 133 -4.39 14.84 -10.76
C LEU A 133 -2.92 14.52 -10.49
N ASP A 134 -2.56 14.25 -9.22
CA ASP A 134 -1.18 13.92 -8.84
C ASP A 134 -0.66 12.61 -9.46
N ALA A 135 -1.56 11.74 -9.91
CA ALA A 135 -1.27 10.47 -10.58
C ALA A 135 -1.29 10.59 -12.12
N GLY A 136 -1.63 11.77 -12.66
CA GLY A 136 -1.75 12.01 -14.09
C GLY A 136 -3.04 11.45 -14.71
N LEU A 137 -4.15 11.47 -13.96
CA LEU A 137 -5.48 11.08 -14.41
C LEU A 137 -6.42 12.30 -14.43
N ASP A 138 -7.36 12.32 -15.38
CA ASP A 138 -8.48 13.27 -15.37
C ASP A 138 -9.48 12.89 -14.25
N PRO A 139 -9.72 13.75 -13.25
CA PRO A 139 -10.66 13.49 -12.16
C PRO A 139 -12.08 13.19 -12.64
N ALA A 140 -12.57 13.93 -13.64
CA ALA A 140 -13.92 13.76 -14.13
C ALA A 140 -14.06 12.43 -14.88
N GLN A 141 -12.99 11.98 -15.54
CA GLN A 141 -12.96 10.66 -16.16
C GLN A 141 -12.91 9.53 -15.13
N LEU A 142 -12.10 9.68 -14.08
CA LEU A 142 -12.04 8.71 -12.98
C LEU A 142 -13.40 8.56 -12.28
N GLU A 143 -14.09 9.67 -12.03
CA GLU A 143 -15.44 9.67 -11.45
C GLU A 143 -16.44 8.90 -12.33
N ARG A 144 -16.42 9.13 -13.66
CA ARG A 144 -17.26 8.39 -14.60
C ARG A 144 -16.97 6.88 -14.57
N TRP A 145 -15.69 6.49 -14.51
CA TRP A 145 -15.33 5.08 -14.37
C TRP A 145 -15.81 4.48 -13.05
N CYS A 146 -15.69 5.20 -11.94
CA CYS A 146 -16.16 4.74 -10.62
C CYS A 146 -17.66 4.40 -10.60
N ALA A 147 -18.47 5.08 -11.43
CA ALA A 147 -19.90 4.82 -11.57
C ALA A 147 -20.22 3.57 -12.43
N GLY A 148 -19.23 2.96 -13.07
CA GLY A 148 -19.37 1.76 -13.91
C GLY A 148 -19.74 0.50 -13.12
N ALA A 149 -20.60 -0.33 -13.71
CA ALA A 149 -20.99 -1.62 -13.13
C ALA A 149 -19.80 -2.61 -13.07
N ASP A 150 -18.93 -2.57 -14.06
CA ASP A 150 -17.68 -3.34 -14.11
C ASP A 150 -16.75 -3.04 -12.93
N VAL A 151 -16.63 -1.76 -12.54
CA VAL A 151 -15.88 -1.34 -11.34
C VAL A 151 -16.55 -1.85 -10.06
N ALA A 152 -17.88 -1.76 -9.96
CA ALA A 152 -18.61 -2.26 -8.80
C ALA A 152 -18.44 -3.79 -8.64
N GLU A 153 -18.59 -4.54 -9.73
CA GLU A 153 -18.40 -5.99 -9.76
C GLU A 153 -16.96 -6.38 -9.41
N ALA A 154 -15.96 -5.70 -9.98
CA ALA A 154 -14.56 -5.97 -9.69
C ALA A 154 -14.18 -5.66 -8.24
N LEU A 155 -14.79 -4.64 -7.62
CA LEU A 155 -14.58 -4.34 -6.20
C LEU A 155 -15.21 -5.40 -5.29
N GLU A 156 -16.41 -5.89 -5.62
CA GLU A 156 -17.03 -6.99 -4.87
C GLU A 156 -16.25 -8.31 -5.02
N GLN A 157 -15.68 -8.57 -6.21
CA GLN A 157 -14.76 -9.69 -6.41
C GLN A 157 -13.50 -9.56 -5.54
N ASP A 158 -12.89 -8.38 -5.46
CA ASP A 158 -11.75 -8.14 -4.57
C ASP A 158 -12.11 -8.39 -3.10
N LYS A 159 -13.27 -7.90 -2.64
CA LYS A 159 -13.80 -8.12 -1.29
C LYS A 159 -14.02 -9.61 -1.02
N ALA A 160 -14.59 -10.35 -1.98
CA ALA A 160 -14.83 -11.78 -1.87
C ALA A 160 -13.50 -12.57 -1.75
N LEU A 161 -12.52 -12.25 -2.61
CA LEU A 161 -11.19 -12.86 -2.54
C LEU A 161 -10.51 -12.57 -1.19
N ALA A 162 -10.59 -11.33 -0.70
CA ALA A 162 -10.04 -10.96 0.60
C ALA A 162 -10.69 -11.73 1.77
N ARG A 163 -11.96 -12.10 1.65
CA ARG A 163 -12.75 -12.88 2.63
C ARG A 163 -12.62 -14.39 2.44
N GLY A 164 -11.89 -14.85 1.43
CA GLY A 164 -11.62 -16.26 1.14
C GLY A 164 -10.14 -16.61 1.22
N PRO A 165 -9.44 -16.42 2.37
CA PRO A 165 -8.02 -16.69 2.46
C PRO A 165 -7.71 -18.16 2.15
N MET A 166 -6.67 -18.38 1.35
CA MET A 166 -6.25 -19.72 0.92
C MET A 166 -5.87 -20.59 2.12
N PRO A 167 -5.93 -21.93 2.02
CA PRO A 167 -5.63 -22.83 3.13
C PRO A 167 -4.28 -22.55 3.81
N ALA A 168 -3.23 -22.25 3.04
CA ALA A 168 -1.90 -21.94 3.58
C ALA A 168 -1.91 -20.69 4.49
N ALA A 169 -2.72 -19.67 4.19
CA ALA A 169 -2.83 -18.48 5.03
C ALA A 169 -3.44 -18.79 6.40
N ARG A 170 -4.33 -19.79 6.47
CA ARG A 170 -5.04 -20.20 7.69
C ARG A 170 -4.13 -20.91 8.70
N ALA A 171 -2.97 -21.40 8.25
CA ALA A 171 -1.94 -21.89 9.18
C ALA A 171 -1.44 -20.77 10.12
N LEU A 172 -1.54 -19.50 9.70
CA LEU A 172 -1.24 -18.32 10.51
C LEU A 172 -2.53 -17.55 10.84
N ASP A 173 -3.50 -18.26 11.42
CA ASP A 173 -4.84 -17.75 11.73
C ASP A 173 -4.83 -16.43 12.54
N HIS A 174 -3.86 -16.24 13.44
CA HIS A 174 -3.67 -15.02 14.22
C HIS A 174 -3.27 -13.77 13.38
N LYS A 175 -2.85 -13.96 12.12
CA LYS A 175 -2.57 -12.88 11.16
C LYS A 175 -3.80 -12.49 10.33
N LEU A 176 -4.89 -13.24 10.46
CA LEU A 176 -6.15 -12.98 9.78
C LEU A 176 -7.10 -12.21 10.71
N ALA A 177 -8.05 -11.48 10.12
CA ALA A 177 -9.09 -10.79 10.86
C ALA A 177 -10.38 -11.61 10.88
N ASN A 178 -11.16 -11.46 11.96
CA ASN A 178 -12.53 -11.94 12.01
C ASN A 178 -13.46 -11.02 11.20
N TRP A 179 -14.48 -11.63 10.62
CA TRP A 179 -15.67 -10.98 10.07
C TRP A 179 -16.88 -11.93 10.20
N SER A 180 -18.10 -11.47 9.89
CA SER A 180 -19.33 -12.26 10.08
C SER A 180 -19.32 -13.62 9.35
N GLY A 181 -18.61 -13.74 8.22
CA GLY A 181 -18.44 -14.99 7.48
C GLY A 181 -17.14 -15.75 7.75
N GLY A 182 -16.44 -15.49 8.87
CA GLY A 182 -15.25 -16.25 9.30
C GLY A 182 -13.95 -15.44 9.28
N ARG A 183 -12.90 -15.97 8.64
CA ARG A 183 -11.57 -15.33 8.56
C ARG A 183 -11.38 -14.61 7.23
N ARG A 184 -10.74 -13.44 7.26
CA ARG A 184 -10.36 -12.65 6.08
C ARG A 184 -8.91 -12.16 6.17
N TYR A 185 -8.30 -11.86 5.03
CA TYR A 185 -6.99 -11.20 4.98
C TYR A 185 -7.02 -9.84 5.67
N THR A 186 -5.94 -9.55 6.39
CA THR A 186 -5.60 -8.21 6.89
C THR A 186 -4.76 -7.47 5.84
N CYS A 187 -4.48 -6.19 6.07
CA CYS A 187 -3.71 -5.36 5.14
C CYS A 187 -2.32 -5.04 5.71
N PRO A 188 -1.23 -5.22 4.93
CA PRO A 188 -1.22 -5.97 3.67
C PRO A 188 -1.32 -7.48 3.93
N SER A 189 -1.72 -8.26 2.93
CA SER A 189 -1.47 -9.72 2.87
C SER A 189 -1.11 -10.09 1.43
N TYR A 190 -0.17 -11.01 1.23
CA TYR A 190 0.23 -11.44 -0.12
C TYR A 190 -0.09 -12.91 -0.36
N GLU A 191 -0.54 -13.23 -1.56
CA GLU A 191 -0.43 -14.57 -2.14
C GLU A 191 0.57 -14.53 -3.28
N ILE A 192 1.56 -15.40 -3.24
CA ILE A 192 2.72 -15.41 -4.14
C ILE A 192 2.66 -16.70 -4.95
N VAL A 193 2.64 -16.58 -6.27
CA VAL A 193 2.59 -17.71 -7.22
C VAL A 193 3.88 -17.72 -8.02
N ARG A 194 4.62 -18.84 -8.01
CA ARG A 194 5.72 -19.07 -8.97
C ARG A 194 5.12 -19.49 -10.31
N VAL A 195 5.48 -18.78 -11.37
CA VAL A 195 4.85 -18.96 -12.70
C VAL A 195 5.22 -20.30 -13.33
N ALA A 196 6.46 -20.74 -13.15
CA ALA A 196 6.98 -21.95 -13.81
C ALA A 196 6.20 -23.24 -13.51
N ASP A 197 5.62 -23.36 -12.31
CA ASP A 197 4.96 -24.58 -11.84
C ASP A 197 3.71 -24.35 -10.98
N GLY A 198 3.31 -23.09 -10.78
CA GLY A 198 2.11 -22.74 -10.03
C GLY A 198 2.21 -22.95 -8.52
N VAL A 199 3.41 -23.14 -7.95
CA VAL A 199 3.57 -23.22 -6.49
C VAL A 199 3.09 -21.92 -5.83
N ARG A 200 2.26 -22.05 -4.79
CA ARG A 200 1.63 -20.93 -4.08
C ARG A 200 2.08 -20.85 -2.63
N ILE A 201 2.41 -19.63 -2.19
CA ILE A 201 2.71 -19.32 -0.79
C ILE A 201 1.84 -18.15 -0.33
N ALA A 202 1.35 -18.22 0.90
CA ALA A 202 0.65 -17.11 1.55
C ALA A 202 1.55 -16.40 2.55
N VAL A 203 1.47 -15.07 2.56
CA VAL A 203 2.11 -14.20 3.55
C VAL A 203 1.03 -13.30 4.16
N PRO A 204 0.23 -13.82 5.11
CA PRO A 204 -0.87 -13.07 5.71
C PRO A 204 -0.36 -12.02 6.69
N GLY A 205 -0.99 -10.84 6.63
CA GLY A 205 -0.75 -9.72 7.51
C GLY A 205 0.59 -9.02 7.30
N PHE A 206 0.81 -7.97 8.09
CA PHE A 206 2.07 -7.26 8.13
C PHE A 206 3.21 -8.21 8.56
N GLN A 207 4.27 -8.25 7.75
CA GLN A 207 5.50 -8.99 8.01
C GLN A 207 6.72 -8.09 7.83
N PRO A 208 7.81 -8.33 8.57
CA PRO A 208 9.08 -7.63 8.34
C PRO A 208 9.70 -8.03 7.00
N PHE A 209 10.53 -7.16 6.43
CA PHE A 209 11.19 -7.40 5.13
C PHE A 209 11.88 -8.77 5.02
N ALA A 210 12.58 -9.20 6.06
CA ALA A 210 13.33 -10.46 6.08
C ALA A 210 12.47 -11.69 5.75
N VAL A 211 11.17 -11.68 6.09
CA VAL A 211 10.24 -12.76 5.71
C VAL A 211 10.07 -12.82 4.20
N TYR A 212 9.80 -11.67 3.57
CA TYR A 212 9.64 -11.61 2.12
C TYR A 212 10.94 -11.93 1.38
N ASP A 213 12.07 -11.46 1.90
CA ASP A 213 13.39 -11.63 1.29
C ASP A 213 13.79 -13.12 1.22
N VAL A 214 13.76 -13.80 2.37
CA VAL A 214 14.09 -15.23 2.46
C VAL A 214 13.11 -16.06 1.63
N LEU A 215 11.81 -15.76 1.72
CA LEU A 215 10.78 -16.50 0.99
C LEU A 215 10.95 -16.39 -0.52
N LEU A 216 11.08 -15.16 -1.06
CA LEU A 216 11.19 -14.98 -2.51
C LEU A 216 12.51 -15.51 -3.06
N ALA A 217 13.63 -15.30 -2.37
CA ALA A 217 14.92 -15.83 -2.79
C ALA A 217 14.93 -17.37 -2.88
N ASN A 218 14.21 -18.06 -1.99
CA ASN A 218 14.11 -19.53 -2.02
C ASN A 218 13.00 -20.03 -2.95
N LEU A 219 11.94 -19.24 -3.18
CA LEU A 219 10.89 -19.60 -4.13
C LEU A 219 11.40 -19.55 -5.57
N VAL A 220 12.24 -18.56 -5.90
CA VAL A 220 12.79 -18.38 -7.26
C VAL A 220 14.32 -18.21 -7.24
N PRO A 221 15.09 -19.27 -6.89
CA PRO A 221 16.54 -19.16 -6.70
C PRO A 221 17.32 -18.86 -7.98
N GLY A 222 16.72 -19.08 -9.15
CA GLY A 222 17.32 -18.77 -10.46
C GLY A 222 17.02 -17.36 -10.97
N VAL A 223 16.27 -16.54 -10.22
CA VAL A 223 15.97 -15.16 -10.61
C VAL A 223 17.03 -14.22 -10.04
N ASP A 224 17.68 -13.47 -10.94
CA ASP A 224 18.70 -12.50 -10.57
C ASP A 224 18.12 -11.39 -9.69
N ARG A 225 18.91 -11.01 -8.68
CA ARG A 225 18.57 -9.93 -7.76
C ARG A 225 19.50 -8.75 -8.00
N ARG A 226 18.92 -7.59 -8.26
CA ARG A 226 19.68 -6.34 -8.38
C ARG A 226 20.39 -6.03 -7.06
N ALA A 227 21.60 -5.47 -7.14
CA ALA A 227 22.25 -4.86 -5.99
C ALA A 227 21.41 -3.68 -5.46
N ALA A 228 21.68 -3.26 -4.22
CA ALA A 228 21.09 -2.02 -3.69
C ALA A 228 21.44 -0.82 -4.61
N PRO A 229 20.56 0.19 -4.70
CA PRO A 229 20.86 1.44 -5.42
C PRO A 229 22.16 2.08 -4.92
N GLY A 230 22.85 2.77 -5.82
CA GLY A 230 24.09 3.47 -5.50
C GLY A 230 23.90 4.80 -4.75
N SER A 231 22.67 5.33 -4.72
CA SER A 231 22.36 6.60 -4.04
C SER A 231 20.87 6.75 -3.71
N VAL A 232 20.55 7.64 -2.76
CA VAL A 232 19.15 8.01 -2.46
C VAL A 232 18.46 8.71 -3.65
N GLU A 233 19.20 9.47 -4.45
CA GLU A 233 18.67 10.14 -5.66
C GLU A 233 18.19 9.14 -6.69
N GLU A 234 18.90 8.03 -6.87
CA GLU A 234 18.52 6.96 -7.78
C GLU A 234 17.14 6.40 -7.42
N VAL A 235 16.86 6.22 -6.13
CA VAL A 235 15.56 5.74 -5.63
C VAL A 235 14.44 6.75 -5.90
N LEU A 236 14.69 8.04 -5.67
CA LEU A 236 13.72 9.11 -5.98
C LEU A 236 13.42 9.15 -7.50
N ARG A 237 14.43 9.09 -8.36
CA ARG A 237 14.26 9.05 -9.82
C ARG A 237 13.53 7.80 -10.31
N TRP A 238 13.81 6.65 -9.69
CA TRP A 238 13.18 5.38 -10.04
C TRP A 238 11.68 5.38 -9.77
N THR A 239 11.27 5.87 -8.59
CA THR A 239 9.85 5.82 -8.18
C THR A 239 9.00 6.94 -8.79
N ARG A 240 9.58 8.12 -9.04
CA ARG A 240 8.88 9.32 -9.54
C ARG A 240 7.63 9.70 -8.71
N THR A 241 7.69 9.43 -7.41
CA THR A 241 6.66 9.83 -6.43
C THR A 241 7.34 10.29 -5.15
N PRO A 242 6.70 11.07 -4.27
CA PRO A 242 7.27 11.42 -2.98
C PRO A 242 7.53 10.16 -2.13
N LEU A 243 8.68 10.06 -1.48
CA LEU A 243 9.07 8.91 -0.63
C LEU A 243 9.42 9.33 0.79
N ALA A 244 9.05 8.53 1.79
CA ALA A 244 9.50 8.71 3.16
C ALA A 244 10.99 8.36 3.33
N SER A 245 11.65 8.92 4.35
CA SER A 245 13.04 8.54 4.66
C SER A 245 13.16 7.03 4.94
N LYS A 246 12.16 6.42 5.58
CA LYS A 246 12.11 4.98 5.81
C LYS A 246 12.05 4.16 4.53
N GLU A 247 11.32 4.62 3.52
CA GLU A 247 11.21 3.91 2.24
C GLU A 247 12.56 3.89 1.52
N VAL A 248 13.25 5.03 1.49
CA VAL A 248 14.59 5.16 0.90
C VAL A 248 15.59 4.31 1.68
N ALA A 249 15.58 4.38 3.02
CA ALA A 249 16.46 3.60 3.88
C ALA A 249 16.35 2.10 3.59
N VAL A 250 15.11 1.58 3.53
CA VAL A 250 14.87 0.18 3.23
C VAL A 250 15.34 -0.17 1.82
N VAL A 251 15.01 0.61 0.78
CA VAL A 251 15.43 0.28 -0.60
C VAL A 251 16.95 0.34 -0.77
N CYS A 252 17.62 1.31 -0.15
CA CYS A 252 19.08 1.48 -0.17
C CYS A 252 19.84 0.52 0.77
N ASP A 253 19.14 -0.24 1.60
CA ASP A 253 19.75 -1.10 2.62
C ASP A 253 20.64 -0.35 3.63
N ILE A 254 20.16 0.81 4.08
CA ILE A 254 20.81 1.65 5.09
C ILE A 254 19.84 1.96 6.22
N ASP A 255 20.34 2.52 7.32
CA ASP A 255 19.48 3.00 8.39
C ASP A 255 18.75 4.30 8.02
N MET A 256 17.67 4.59 8.74
CA MET A 256 16.82 5.75 8.48
C MET A 256 17.51 7.09 8.75
N PRO A 257 18.29 7.28 9.84
CA PRO A 257 19.04 8.51 10.05
C PRO A 257 19.98 8.86 8.89
N ARG A 258 20.74 7.87 8.38
CA ARG A 258 21.63 8.05 7.24
C ARG A 258 20.84 8.41 5.97
N ALA A 259 19.76 7.69 5.68
CA ALA A 259 18.92 7.99 4.53
C ALA A 259 18.37 9.42 4.59
N ARG A 260 17.90 9.86 5.77
CA ARG A 260 17.38 11.23 5.97
C ARG A 260 18.47 12.28 5.78
N GLU A 261 19.67 12.05 6.29
CA GLU A 261 20.81 12.96 6.09
C GLU A 261 21.19 13.09 4.61
N GLU A 262 21.28 11.97 3.89
CA GLU A 262 21.59 11.96 2.46
C GLU A 262 20.48 12.64 1.63
N LEU A 263 19.21 12.39 1.97
CA LEU A 263 18.06 13.04 1.32
C LEU A 263 18.06 14.57 1.52
N GLY A 264 18.43 15.04 2.71
CA GLY A 264 18.54 16.45 3.04
C GLY A 264 19.52 17.24 2.17
N ARG A 265 20.43 16.56 1.47
CA ARG A 265 21.42 17.18 0.57
C ARG A 265 20.91 17.31 -0.87
N VAL A 266 19.90 16.53 -1.26
CA VAL A 266 19.55 16.32 -2.68
C VAL A 266 18.07 16.51 -3.01
N GLY A 267 17.21 16.55 -1.98
CA GLY A 267 15.75 16.62 -2.15
C GLY A 267 15.10 17.73 -1.34
N VAL A 268 13.81 17.95 -1.64
CA VAL A 268 12.91 18.82 -0.89
C VAL A 268 11.97 17.95 -0.06
N GLU A 269 11.89 18.25 1.24
CA GLU A 269 10.99 17.58 2.18
C GLU A 269 9.66 18.32 2.31
N GLU A 270 8.57 17.59 2.13
CA GLU A 270 7.24 17.96 2.60
C GLU A 270 6.97 17.27 3.95
N HIS A 271 6.94 18.05 5.03
CA HIS A 271 6.81 17.50 6.38
C HIS A 271 5.42 16.89 6.64
N VAL A 272 5.39 15.67 7.19
CA VAL A 272 4.16 14.94 7.54
C VAL A 272 4.35 14.17 8.84
N GLY A 273 3.83 14.71 9.95
CA GLY A 273 3.87 14.06 11.25
C GLY A 273 5.25 14.11 11.89
N PHE A 274 5.88 12.95 12.15
CA PHE A 274 7.20 12.89 12.79
C PHE A 274 8.37 12.85 11.78
N ASP A 275 8.08 12.68 10.48
CA ASP A 275 9.03 12.63 9.37
C ASP A 275 8.44 13.42 8.18
N GLY A 276 8.85 13.14 6.95
CA GLY A 276 8.29 13.80 5.76
C GLY A 276 8.45 12.97 4.49
N LEU A 277 7.94 13.52 3.40
CA LEU A 277 8.02 12.97 2.07
C LEU A 277 9.01 13.77 1.22
N TRP A 278 9.95 13.08 0.61
CA TRP A 278 11.04 13.65 -0.17
C TRP A 278 10.75 13.57 -1.66
N THR A 279 11.05 14.66 -2.36
CA THR A 279 11.03 14.75 -3.82
C THR A 279 12.33 15.37 -4.32
N LEU A 280 12.68 15.13 -5.58
CA LEU A 280 13.77 15.88 -6.22
C LEU A 280 13.25 17.28 -6.60
N PRO A 281 14.11 18.32 -6.57
CA PRO A 281 13.78 19.67 -7.02
C PRO A 281 13.33 19.74 -8.48
#